data_AF-A0AAV8PLU6-F1
#
_entry.id   AF-A0AAV8PLU6-F1
#
_cell.length_a   1.000
_cell.length_b   1.000
_cell.length_c   1.000
_cell.angle_alpha   90.00
_cell.angle_beta   90.00
_cell.angle_gamma   90.00
#
_symmetry.space_group_name_H-M   'P 1'
#
loop_
_entity.id
_entity.type
_entity.pdbx_description
1 polymer ?
#
loop_
_entity_poly.entity_id
_entity_poly.type
_entity_poly.pdbx_seq_one_letter_code
_entity_poly.pdbx_strand_id
1 'polypeptide(L)'
;MGRSDCDGGDTSSAFSDCNSDRSGEFPSSGSPTTSSSSFGGGSGGGGDGGLHRLLVSGAVDYSHEVVRRLISDLESPSATVECQRRAAMELRLLAKHNPENRLRIAAAGAVVPLVALLSHPDPQLQEHGVTAVLNLSLCDENKTLIAAAGAIRPLVRALSTGTPVARENAACALLRLAQLDDLRTAIGRSGAIPPLVALLESGGPRAKKDAATALFCLLASRENKARAVEAGIVRPLLDLMADPDSGMVDKAAYVLNAVVEVAEGRAAAVEENGIPVLVEMVEEGTPQQKEIAVRSLLQICKESPIYRKMVAHEGAVPSLVALSQSATKKSKEKAEALIELLRQPKRTAGDSRR
;
A
#
# COMPACT_ATOMS: atom_id res chain seq x y z
N MET A 1 22.69 23.17 12.60
CA MET A 1 23.19 22.20 11.60
C MET A 1 22.78 20.82 12.05
N GLY A 2 21.55 20.41 11.73
CA GLY A 2 21.03 19.08 12.06
C GLY A 2 20.75 18.36 10.75
N ARG A 3 21.63 17.44 10.36
CA ARG A 3 21.34 16.47 9.31
C ARG A 3 20.69 15.28 10.00
N SER A 4 19.40 15.11 9.75
CA SER A 4 18.67 13.88 10.02
C SER A 4 19.16 12.84 9.01
N ASP A 5 20.02 11.93 9.46
CA ASP A 5 20.43 10.76 8.69
C ASP A 5 19.23 9.81 8.57
N CYS A 6 18.52 9.93 7.46
CA CYS A 6 17.55 8.93 7.03
C CYS A 6 18.35 7.71 6.53
N ASP A 7 18.47 6.68 7.37
CA ASP A 7 19.12 5.39 7.04
C ASP A 7 18.34 4.69 5.91
N GLY A 8 18.70 4.98 4.67
CA GLY A 8 18.18 4.38 3.45
C GLY A 8 18.89 3.07 3.10
N GLY A 9 18.72 2.04 3.94
CA GLY A 9 19.27 0.70 3.70
C GLY A 9 18.23 -0.40 3.97
N ASP A 10 17.99 -1.24 2.97
CA ASP A 10 17.26 -2.52 2.99
C ASP A 10 15.73 -2.53 3.13
N THR A 11 15.05 -1.39 3.31
CA THR A 11 13.56 -1.33 3.25
C THR A 11 13.00 -1.55 1.85
N SER A 12 13.86 -1.50 0.83
CA SER A 12 13.48 -1.57 -0.58
C SER A 12 12.94 -2.95 -0.97
N SER A 13 13.59 -4.06 -0.56
CA SER A 13 13.24 -5.40 -1.08
C SER A 13 11.82 -5.84 -0.72
N ALA A 14 11.37 -5.62 0.52
CA ALA A 14 10.07 -6.08 1.00
C ALA A 14 8.88 -5.38 0.29
N PHE A 15 9.11 -4.19 -0.27
CA PHE A 15 8.09 -3.37 -0.94
C PHE A 15 8.39 -3.07 -2.43
N SER A 16 9.52 -3.55 -2.96
CA SER A 16 9.98 -3.30 -4.34
C SER A 16 9.02 -3.86 -5.40
N ASP A 17 8.39 -5.02 -5.12
CA ASP A 17 7.51 -5.71 -6.08
C ASP A 17 6.21 -4.97 -6.41
N CYS A 18 5.89 -3.90 -5.69
CA CYS A 18 4.76 -3.05 -6.01
C CYS A 18 5.09 -2.06 -7.14
N ASN A 19 6.35 -1.89 -7.54
CA ASN A 19 6.75 -0.96 -8.61
C ASN A 19 6.69 -1.57 -10.03
N SER A 20 6.51 -2.88 -10.15
CA SER A 20 6.34 -3.53 -11.45
C SER A 20 4.89 -3.43 -11.92
N ASP A 21 4.65 -3.10 -13.18
CA ASP A 21 3.38 -2.84 -13.89
C ASP A 21 2.29 -3.95 -13.84
N ARG A 22 2.31 -4.85 -12.85
CA ARG A 22 1.35 -5.97 -12.67
C ARG A 22 0.03 -5.54 -12.01
N SER A 23 -0.52 -4.40 -12.42
CA SER A 23 -1.94 -4.11 -12.20
C SER A 23 -2.80 -5.05 -13.05
N GLY A 24 -3.16 -6.20 -12.48
CA GLY A 24 -4.30 -7.03 -12.90
C GLY A 24 -4.06 -8.01 -14.04
N GLU A 25 -3.37 -9.11 -13.77
CA GLU A 25 -3.68 -10.37 -14.47
C GLU A 25 -5.03 -10.86 -13.94
N PHE A 26 -6.06 -10.76 -14.78
CA PHE A 26 -7.33 -11.45 -14.56
C PHE A 26 -7.12 -12.94 -14.93
N PRO A 27 -7.77 -13.89 -14.24
CA PRO A 27 -7.80 -15.27 -14.72
C PRO A 27 -8.51 -15.29 -16.09
N SER A 28 -7.80 -15.73 -17.12
CA SER A 28 -8.36 -15.99 -18.45
C SER A 28 -9.46 -17.03 -18.32
N SER A 29 -10.72 -16.61 -18.46
CA SER A 29 -11.83 -17.55 -18.60
C SER A 29 -11.66 -18.36 -19.89
N GLY A 30 -11.59 -19.68 -19.74
CA GLY A 30 -11.69 -20.76 -20.72
C GLY A 30 -11.66 -20.41 -22.21
N SER A 31 -10.65 -20.92 -22.90
CA SER A 31 -10.61 -21.05 -24.36
C SER A 31 -11.83 -21.82 -24.89
N PRO A 32 -12.60 -21.32 -25.86
CA PRO A 32 -13.43 -22.18 -26.68
C PRO A 32 -12.55 -22.83 -27.75
N THR A 33 -12.59 -24.14 -27.77
CA THR A 33 -12.04 -25.01 -28.79
C THR A 33 -12.47 -24.58 -30.19
N THR A 34 -11.51 -24.51 -31.10
CA THR A 34 -11.71 -24.30 -32.53
C THR A 34 -12.48 -25.47 -33.15
N SER A 35 -13.69 -25.22 -33.66
CA SER A 35 -14.30 -26.06 -34.69
C SER A 35 -14.73 -25.18 -35.86
N SER A 36 -14.15 -25.50 -37.01
CA SER A 36 -14.43 -24.92 -38.31
C SER A 36 -15.83 -25.31 -38.80
N SER A 37 -16.66 -24.33 -39.15
CA SER A 37 -17.64 -24.49 -40.22
C SER A 37 -17.95 -23.15 -40.87
N SER A 38 -17.73 -23.08 -42.19
CA SER A 38 -18.13 -22.00 -43.07
C SER A 38 -19.65 -21.99 -43.21
N PHE A 39 -20.31 -20.83 -43.12
CA PHE A 39 -21.49 -20.47 -43.93
C PHE A 39 -21.91 -19.01 -43.70
N GLY A 40 -22.24 -18.31 -44.79
CA GLY A 40 -23.39 -17.39 -44.86
C GLY A 40 -23.16 -15.94 -44.42
N GLY A 41 -23.29 -15.01 -45.38
CA GLY A 41 -23.25 -13.57 -45.13
C GLY A 41 -24.42 -13.02 -44.30
N GLY A 42 -24.15 -11.93 -43.60
CA GLY A 42 -25.12 -11.10 -42.91
C GLY A 42 -24.44 -9.80 -42.48
N SER A 43 -24.69 -8.73 -43.25
CA SER A 43 -24.36 -7.36 -42.84
C SER A 43 -25.25 -6.96 -41.66
N GLY A 44 -24.65 -6.52 -40.56
CA GLY A 44 -25.37 -5.85 -39.48
C GLY A 44 -24.62 -5.87 -38.15
N GLY A 45 -24.15 -4.70 -37.69
CA GLY A 45 -23.67 -4.50 -36.32
C GLY A 45 -22.15 -4.36 -36.15
N GLY A 46 -21.51 -3.45 -36.88
CA GLY A 46 -20.11 -3.09 -36.64
C GLY A 46 -19.98 -2.06 -35.50
N GLY A 47 -19.18 -2.36 -34.47
CA GLY A 47 -18.81 -1.35 -33.47
C GLY A 47 -17.90 -1.81 -32.33
N ASP A 48 -17.88 -3.09 -31.97
CA ASP A 48 -17.30 -3.51 -30.69
C ASP A 48 -15.90 -4.16 -30.78
N GLY A 49 -15.51 -4.68 -31.96
CA GLY A 49 -14.24 -5.41 -32.12
C GLY A 49 -13.02 -4.58 -32.58
N GLY A 50 -13.22 -3.33 -33.00
CA GLY A 50 -12.18 -2.53 -33.67
C GLY A 50 -11.23 -1.82 -32.71
N LEU A 51 -11.75 -1.15 -31.68
CA LEU A 51 -10.98 -0.39 -30.70
C LEU A 51 -10.19 -1.32 -29.77
N HIS A 52 -10.81 -2.41 -29.29
CA HIS A 52 -10.12 -3.40 -28.48
C HIS A 52 -8.93 -4.06 -29.23
N ARG A 53 -9.04 -4.24 -30.56
CA ARG A 53 -7.95 -4.77 -31.39
C ARG A 53 -6.83 -3.75 -31.63
N LEU A 54 -7.15 -2.45 -31.74
CA LEU A 54 -6.18 -1.35 -31.82
C LEU A 54 -5.42 -1.13 -30.51
N LEU A 55 -6.09 -1.32 -29.36
CA LEU A 55 -5.47 -1.25 -28.03
C LEU A 55 -4.46 -2.38 -27.77
N VAL A 56 -4.67 -3.56 -28.37
CA VAL A 56 -3.78 -4.72 -28.23
C VAL A 56 -2.59 -4.67 -29.20
N SER A 57 -2.67 -3.93 -30.31
CA SER A 57 -1.64 -3.98 -31.37
C SER A 57 -0.47 -3.01 -31.19
N GLY A 58 -0.40 -2.23 -30.11
CA GLY A 58 0.74 -1.35 -29.83
C GLY A 58 1.06 -0.32 -30.93
N ALA A 59 0.09 0.00 -31.81
CA ALA A 59 0.30 0.92 -32.91
C ALA A 59 0.00 2.36 -32.47
N VAL A 60 1.09 3.12 -32.34
CA VAL A 60 1.31 4.56 -32.53
C VAL A 60 0.04 5.42 -32.81
N ASP A 61 -0.21 6.35 -31.89
CA ASP A 61 -1.17 7.46 -31.92
C ASP A 61 -2.66 7.11 -32.08
N TYR A 62 -3.36 6.86 -30.96
CA TYR A 62 -4.76 7.31 -30.93
C TYR A 62 -4.75 8.84 -30.98
N SER A 63 -5.54 9.41 -31.89
CA SER A 63 -5.63 10.86 -32.04
C SER A 63 -6.01 11.52 -30.71
N HIS A 64 -5.43 12.68 -30.41
CA HIS A 64 -5.85 13.55 -29.30
C HIS A 64 -7.38 13.78 -29.31
N GLU A 65 -8.01 13.67 -30.49
CA GLU A 65 -9.46 13.70 -30.68
C GLU A 65 -10.20 12.55 -30.00
N VAL A 66 -9.61 11.34 -29.93
CA VAL A 66 -10.20 10.19 -29.23
C VAL A 66 -10.31 10.50 -27.74
N VAL A 67 -9.23 10.96 -27.10
CA VAL A 67 -9.27 11.32 -25.68
C VAL A 67 -10.22 12.48 -25.43
N ARG A 68 -10.22 13.52 -26.27
CA ARG A 68 -11.20 14.61 -26.14
C ARG A 68 -12.64 14.12 -26.26
N ARG A 69 -12.93 13.20 -27.17
CA ARG A 69 -14.26 12.59 -27.32
C ARG A 69 -14.65 11.80 -26.07
N LEU A 70 -13.74 10.96 -25.55
CA LEU A 70 -13.99 10.19 -24.33
C LEU A 70 -14.22 11.10 -23.12
N ILE A 71 -13.48 12.22 -23.00
CA ILE A 71 -13.72 13.23 -21.97
C ILE A 71 -15.11 13.87 -22.15
N SER A 72 -15.46 14.25 -23.39
CA SER A 72 -16.79 14.79 -23.70
C SER A 72 -17.92 13.81 -23.36
N ASP A 73 -17.71 12.51 -23.55
CA ASP A 73 -18.67 11.46 -23.22
C ASP A 73 -18.83 11.30 -21.69
N LEU A 74 -17.77 11.58 -20.90
CA LEU A 74 -17.84 11.60 -19.44
C LEU A 74 -18.62 12.82 -18.91
N GLU A 75 -18.40 13.99 -19.51
CA GLU A 75 -18.92 15.27 -19.03
C GLU A 75 -20.31 15.63 -19.57
N SER A 76 -20.74 14.99 -20.66
CA SER A 76 -21.99 15.34 -21.32
C SER A 76 -23.20 15.14 -20.38
N PRO A 77 -24.03 16.18 -20.15
CA PRO A 77 -25.23 16.07 -19.31
C PRO A 77 -26.27 15.08 -19.85
N SER A 78 -26.21 14.77 -21.14
CA SER A 78 -27.10 13.80 -21.79
C SER A 78 -26.49 12.40 -21.91
N ALA A 79 -25.26 12.18 -21.42
CA ALA A 79 -24.63 10.87 -21.46
C ALA A 79 -25.36 9.89 -20.53
N THR A 80 -25.64 8.70 -21.05
CA THR A 80 -26.11 7.59 -20.24
C THR A 80 -24.98 7.08 -19.35
N VAL A 81 -25.32 6.45 -18.22
CA VAL A 81 -24.32 5.78 -17.35
C VAL A 81 -23.49 4.77 -18.15
N GLU A 82 -24.08 4.10 -19.14
CA GLU A 82 -23.37 3.16 -20.01
C GLU A 82 -22.36 3.86 -20.93
N CYS A 83 -22.69 5.04 -21.45
CA CYS A 83 -21.74 5.85 -22.22
C CYS A 83 -20.55 6.27 -21.35
N GLN A 84 -20.82 6.74 -20.13
CA GLN A 84 -19.76 7.10 -19.17
C GLN A 84 -18.92 5.89 -18.76
N ARG A 85 -19.55 4.71 -18.56
CA ARG A 85 -18.88 3.45 -18.25
C ARG A 85 -17.89 3.09 -19.35
N ARG A 86 -18.34 3.09 -20.60
CA ARG A 86 -17.48 2.81 -21.75
C ARG A 86 -16.36 3.83 -21.85
N ALA A 87 -16.64 5.12 -21.72
CA ALA A 87 -15.62 6.17 -21.80
C ALA A 87 -14.55 6.02 -20.69
N ALA A 88 -14.96 5.79 -19.44
CA ALA A 88 -14.05 5.54 -18.33
C ALA A 88 -13.24 4.25 -18.52
N MET A 89 -13.87 3.20 -19.05
CA MET A 89 -13.21 1.93 -19.37
C MET A 89 -12.10 2.12 -20.43
N GLU A 90 -12.39 2.82 -21.51
CA GLU A 90 -11.42 3.10 -22.57
C GLU A 90 -10.24 3.94 -22.04
N LEU A 91 -10.53 5.00 -21.29
CA LEU A 91 -9.48 5.84 -20.68
C LEU A 91 -8.58 5.06 -19.73
N ARG A 92 -9.14 4.17 -18.87
CA ARG A 92 -8.29 3.34 -17.99
C ARG A 92 -7.45 2.35 -18.77
N LEU A 93 -7.94 1.79 -19.88
CA LEU A 93 -7.18 0.84 -20.71
C LEU A 93 -6.04 1.54 -21.43
N LEU A 94 -6.29 2.72 -22.01
CA LEU A 94 -5.28 3.56 -22.65
C LEU A 94 -4.14 3.93 -21.69
N ALA A 95 -4.46 4.22 -20.42
CA ALA A 95 -3.48 4.56 -19.39
C ALA A 95 -2.72 3.35 -18.80
N LYS A 96 -3.20 2.12 -18.99
CA LYS A 96 -2.72 0.94 -18.24
C LYS A 96 -1.24 0.63 -18.49
N HIS A 97 -0.82 0.59 -19.74
CA HIS A 97 0.50 0.06 -20.13
C HIS A 97 1.40 1.06 -20.87
N ASN A 98 1.02 2.34 -20.94
CA ASN A 98 1.74 3.33 -21.72
C ASN A 98 1.92 4.64 -20.92
N PRO A 99 3.15 4.96 -20.46
CA PRO A 99 3.45 6.18 -19.72
C PRO A 99 3.10 7.46 -20.48
N GLU A 100 3.38 7.54 -21.78
CA GLU A 100 3.06 8.70 -22.61
C GLU A 100 1.54 8.93 -22.66
N ASN A 101 0.74 7.87 -22.66
CA ASN A 101 -0.72 7.98 -22.61
C ASN A 101 -1.20 8.55 -21.27
N ARG A 102 -0.57 8.15 -20.16
CA ARG A 102 -0.89 8.69 -18.83
C ARG A 102 -0.70 10.21 -18.82
N LEU A 103 0.38 10.71 -19.40
CA LEU A 103 0.64 12.14 -19.56
C LEU A 103 -0.37 12.82 -20.48
N ARG A 104 -0.61 12.26 -21.68
CA ARG A 104 -1.53 12.83 -22.68
C ARG A 104 -2.97 12.92 -22.17
N ILE A 105 -3.45 11.88 -21.50
CA ILE A 105 -4.81 11.83 -20.93
C ILE A 105 -4.98 12.90 -19.85
N ALA A 106 -3.99 13.03 -18.96
CA ALA A 106 -4.02 14.05 -17.92
C ALA A 106 -3.95 15.47 -18.51
N ALA A 107 -3.05 15.71 -19.46
CA ALA A 107 -2.90 16.99 -20.15
C ALA A 107 -4.14 17.39 -20.97
N ALA A 108 -4.90 16.41 -21.47
CA ALA A 108 -6.16 16.65 -22.17
C ALA A 108 -7.32 17.04 -21.24
N GLY A 109 -7.12 17.04 -19.91
CA GLY A 109 -8.11 17.47 -18.92
C GLY A 109 -8.94 16.34 -18.31
N ALA A 110 -8.59 15.07 -18.54
CA ALA A 110 -9.42 13.95 -18.05
C ALA A 110 -9.43 13.79 -16.52
N VAL A 111 -8.49 14.38 -15.79
CA VAL A 111 -8.34 14.16 -14.34
C VAL A 111 -9.59 14.56 -13.57
N VAL A 112 -10.14 15.76 -13.82
CA VAL A 112 -11.31 16.27 -13.11
C VAL A 112 -12.56 15.39 -13.33
N PRO A 113 -12.97 15.06 -14.58
CA PRO A 113 -14.12 14.20 -14.80
C PRO A 113 -13.91 12.79 -14.25
N LEU A 114 -12.69 12.23 -14.36
CA LEU A 114 -12.40 10.92 -13.76
C LEU A 114 -12.49 10.94 -12.24
N VAL A 115 -12.03 12.00 -11.57
CA VAL A 115 -12.16 12.18 -10.11
C VAL A 115 -13.63 12.28 -9.69
N ALA A 116 -14.48 12.93 -10.49
CA ALA A 116 -15.91 12.99 -10.21
C ALA A 116 -16.57 11.60 -10.16
N LEU A 117 -16.12 10.66 -11.00
CA LEU A 117 -16.64 9.29 -11.02
C LEU A 117 -16.39 8.51 -9.71
N LEU A 118 -15.37 8.85 -8.92
CA LEU A 118 -15.05 8.14 -7.67
C LEU A 118 -16.18 8.23 -6.63
N SER A 119 -17.08 9.21 -6.78
CA SER A 119 -18.26 9.37 -5.91
C SER A 119 -19.57 8.98 -6.61
N HIS A 120 -19.51 8.40 -7.81
CA HIS A 120 -20.70 8.01 -8.55
C HIS A 120 -21.42 6.82 -7.89
N PRO A 121 -22.77 6.79 -7.82
CA PRO A 121 -23.51 5.72 -7.16
C PRO A 121 -23.47 4.37 -7.89
N ASP A 122 -23.24 4.38 -9.22
CA ASP A 122 -23.02 3.15 -9.99
C ASP A 122 -21.66 2.52 -9.64
N PRO A 123 -21.62 1.30 -9.05
CA PRO A 123 -20.38 0.71 -8.53
C PRO A 123 -19.32 0.44 -9.60
N GLN A 124 -19.74 0.02 -10.78
CA GLN A 124 -18.82 -0.30 -11.88
C GLN A 124 -18.22 0.99 -12.49
N LEU A 125 -18.99 2.08 -12.56
CA LEU A 125 -18.50 3.38 -13.03
C LEU A 125 -17.53 3.99 -12.02
N GLN A 126 -17.84 3.89 -10.71
CA GLN A 126 -16.89 4.23 -9.66
C GLN A 126 -15.59 3.42 -9.78
N GLU A 127 -15.69 2.09 -9.96
CA GLU A 127 -14.53 1.22 -10.12
C GLU A 127 -13.67 1.62 -11.33
N HIS A 128 -14.28 1.94 -12.48
CA HIS A 128 -13.55 2.44 -13.64
C HIS A 128 -12.87 3.78 -13.36
N GLY A 129 -13.56 4.71 -12.69
CA GLY A 129 -12.97 5.98 -12.26
C GLY A 129 -11.76 5.79 -11.35
N VAL A 130 -11.90 4.98 -10.30
CA VAL A 130 -10.81 4.64 -9.36
C VAL A 130 -9.63 4.02 -10.11
N THR A 131 -9.90 3.06 -11.00
CA THR A 131 -8.86 2.37 -11.77
C THR A 131 -8.16 3.32 -12.76
N ALA A 132 -8.90 4.24 -13.38
CA ALA A 132 -8.32 5.25 -14.26
C ALA A 132 -7.39 6.19 -13.46
N VAL A 133 -7.85 6.69 -12.31
CA VAL A 133 -7.03 7.54 -11.42
C VAL A 133 -5.78 6.79 -10.94
N LEU A 134 -5.89 5.52 -10.56
CA LEU A 134 -4.74 4.67 -10.25
C LEU A 134 -3.75 4.64 -11.42
N ASN A 135 -4.21 4.29 -12.63
CA ASN A 135 -3.33 4.16 -13.79
C ASN A 135 -2.64 5.50 -14.14
N LEU A 136 -3.35 6.62 -14.01
CA LEU A 136 -2.75 7.95 -14.19
C LEU A 136 -1.72 8.29 -13.11
N SER A 137 -1.95 7.86 -11.86
CA SER A 137 -1.04 8.10 -10.72
C SER A 137 0.28 7.32 -10.79
N LEU A 138 0.39 6.35 -11.71
CA LEU A 138 1.66 5.67 -12.00
C LEU A 138 2.68 6.56 -12.72
N CYS A 139 2.27 7.75 -13.17
CA CYS A 139 3.13 8.79 -13.72
C CYS A 139 3.31 9.88 -12.67
N ASP A 140 4.56 10.20 -12.33
CA ASP A 140 4.89 11.11 -11.23
C ASP A 140 4.37 12.53 -11.48
N GLU A 141 4.43 12.98 -12.73
CA GLU A 141 3.97 14.29 -13.20
C GLU A 141 2.46 14.49 -13.00
N ASN A 142 1.68 13.40 -12.96
CA ASN A 142 0.23 13.47 -12.80
C ASN A 142 -0.21 13.55 -11.33
N LYS A 143 0.62 13.15 -10.37
CA LYS A 143 0.21 12.98 -8.97
C LYS A 143 -0.25 14.28 -8.32
N THR A 144 0.44 15.38 -8.57
CA THR A 144 0.08 16.72 -8.05
C THR A 144 -1.24 17.19 -8.66
N LEU A 145 -1.45 16.97 -9.95
CA LEU A 145 -2.70 17.29 -10.64
C LEU A 145 -3.89 16.48 -10.10
N ILE A 146 -3.70 15.18 -9.88
CA ILE A 146 -4.71 14.28 -9.29
C ILE A 146 -5.08 14.74 -7.87
N ALA A 147 -4.08 15.09 -7.05
CA ALA A 147 -4.32 15.61 -5.72
C ALA A 147 -5.05 16.97 -5.72
N ALA A 148 -4.64 17.89 -6.61
CA ALA A 148 -5.25 19.20 -6.79
C ALA A 148 -6.71 19.10 -7.28
N ALA A 149 -7.04 18.07 -8.07
CA ALA A 149 -8.41 17.76 -8.48
C ALA A 149 -9.29 17.21 -7.34
N GLY A 150 -8.74 17.02 -6.14
CA GLY A 150 -9.51 16.62 -4.96
C GLY A 150 -9.71 15.10 -4.81
N ALA A 151 -8.87 14.27 -5.45
CA ALA A 151 -9.05 12.82 -5.50
C ALA A 151 -8.97 12.11 -4.13
N ILE A 152 -8.27 12.68 -3.14
CA ILE A 152 -7.94 11.99 -1.88
C ILE A 152 -9.21 11.55 -1.11
N ARG A 153 -10.17 12.45 -0.86
CA ARG A 153 -11.37 12.10 -0.08
C ARG A 153 -12.27 11.08 -0.81
N PRO A 154 -12.56 11.22 -2.12
CA PRO A 154 -13.27 10.19 -2.87
C PRO A 154 -12.56 8.83 -2.89
N LEU A 155 -11.22 8.80 -3.00
CA LEU A 155 -10.44 7.55 -2.90
C LEU A 155 -10.59 6.89 -1.52
N VAL A 156 -10.53 7.68 -0.43
CA VAL A 156 -10.77 7.15 0.94
C VAL A 156 -12.19 6.61 1.11
N ARG A 157 -13.20 7.25 0.49
CA ARG A 157 -14.56 6.72 0.47
C ARG A 157 -14.63 5.40 -0.31
N ALA A 158 -14.07 5.34 -1.51
CA ALA A 158 -14.03 4.14 -2.34
C ALA A 158 -13.32 2.97 -1.62
N LEU A 159 -12.29 3.26 -0.82
CA LEU A 159 -11.60 2.30 0.02
C LEU A 159 -12.53 1.61 1.05
N SER A 160 -13.56 2.32 1.50
CA SER A 160 -14.52 1.83 2.51
C SER A 160 -15.77 1.20 1.88
N THR A 161 -16.30 1.81 0.82
CA THR A 161 -17.63 1.47 0.27
C THR A 161 -17.59 0.85 -1.12
N GLY A 162 -16.46 0.89 -1.81
CA GLY A 162 -16.35 0.40 -3.19
C GLY A 162 -16.45 -1.12 -3.30
N THR A 163 -16.49 -1.60 -4.54
CA THR A 163 -16.31 -3.03 -4.87
C THR A 163 -14.94 -3.52 -4.38
N PRO A 164 -14.70 -4.84 -4.23
CA PRO A 164 -13.38 -5.35 -3.84
C PRO A 164 -12.25 -4.80 -4.73
N VAL A 165 -12.46 -4.74 -6.04
CA VAL A 165 -11.50 -4.17 -7.00
C VAL A 165 -11.31 -2.68 -6.80
N ALA A 166 -12.38 -1.91 -6.56
CA ALA A 166 -12.28 -0.49 -6.28
C ALA A 166 -11.53 -0.21 -4.97
N ARG A 167 -11.72 -1.03 -3.93
CA ARG A 167 -10.99 -0.89 -2.65
C ARG A 167 -9.50 -1.15 -2.83
N GLU A 168 -9.14 -2.23 -3.52
CA GLU A 168 -7.74 -2.54 -3.86
C GLU A 168 -7.09 -1.43 -4.67
N ASN A 169 -7.75 -0.99 -5.74
CA ASN A 169 -7.23 0.05 -6.61
C ASN A 169 -7.17 1.42 -5.90
N ALA A 170 -8.09 1.71 -4.98
CA ALA A 170 -8.05 2.91 -4.15
C ALA A 170 -6.88 2.89 -3.17
N ALA A 171 -6.61 1.75 -2.52
CA ALA A 171 -5.44 1.58 -1.66
C ALA A 171 -4.14 1.82 -2.44
N CYS A 172 -4.05 1.23 -3.65
CA CYS A 172 -2.91 1.40 -4.54
C CYS A 172 -2.77 2.85 -5.02
N ALA A 173 -3.86 3.53 -5.37
CA ALA A 173 -3.82 4.94 -5.79
C ALA A 173 -3.36 5.85 -4.65
N LEU A 174 -3.86 5.64 -3.42
CA LEU A 174 -3.42 6.38 -2.24
C LEU A 174 -1.94 6.13 -1.93
N LEU A 175 -1.45 4.90 -2.09
CA LEU A 175 -0.03 4.58 -2.02
C LEU A 175 0.80 5.39 -3.03
N ARG A 176 0.39 5.44 -4.30
CA ARG A 176 1.10 6.21 -5.33
C ARG A 176 1.15 7.69 -5.01
N LEU A 177 0.04 8.26 -4.54
CA LEU A 177 -0.01 9.66 -4.12
C LEU A 177 0.84 9.92 -2.87
N ALA A 178 0.90 8.98 -1.92
CA ALA A 178 1.72 9.08 -0.71
C ALA A 178 3.24 9.06 -0.97
N GLN A 179 3.68 8.79 -2.21
CA GLN A 179 5.09 8.94 -2.57
C GLN A 179 5.51 10.42 -2.59
N LEU A 180 4.57 11.35 -2.79
CA LEU A 180 4.80 12.78 -2.57
C LEU A 180 4.75 13.08 -1.06
N ASP A 181 5.86 13.56 -0.51
CA ASP A 181 6.02 13.84 0.92
C ASP A 181 4.87 14.72 1.47
N ASP A 182 4.51 15.76 0.74
CA ASP A 182 3.44 16.71 1.12
C ASP A 182 2.06 16.05 1.23
N LEU A 183 1.81 14.97 0.48
CA LEU A 183 0.52 14.29 0.46
C LEU A 183 0.35 13.28 1.60
N ARG A 184 1.44 12.76 2.21
CA ARG A 184 1.35 11.71 3.24
C ARG A 184 0.50 12.13 4.43
N THR A 185 0.76 13.31 4.97
CA THR A 185 0.01 13.85 6.11
C THR A 185 -1.42 14.21 5.71
N ALA A 186 -1.63 14.75 4.50
CA ALA A 186 -2.97 15.07 3.99
C ALA A 186 -3.86 13.83 3.81
N ILE A 187 -3.29 12.73 3.28
CA ILE A 187 -3.98 11.45 3.13
C ILE A 187 -4.37 10.88 4.50
N GLY A 188 -3.44 10.87 5.47
CA GLY A 188 -3.75 10.42 6.83
C GLY A 188 -4.85 11.26 7.51
N ARG A 189 -4.78 12.59 7.40
CA ARG A 189 -5.82 13.52 7.92
C ARG A 189 -7.17 13.36 7.22
N SER A 190 -7.19 12.82 6.01
CA SER A 190 -8.44 12.54 5.27
C SER A 190 -9.16 11.29 5.75
N GLY A 191 -8.61 10.57 6.74
CA GLY A 191 -9.22 9.36 7.31
C GLY A 191 -8.88 8.09 6.54
N ALA A 192 -7.78 8.07 5.78
CA ALA A 192 -7.38 6.89 5.00
C ALA A 192 -6.93 5.70 5.85
N ILE A 193 -6.44 5.95 7.06
CA ILE A 193 -5.77 4.93 7.87
C ILE A 193 -6.73 3.83 8.37
N PRO A 194 -7.89 4.13 9.00
CA PRO A 194 -8.78 3.07 9.48
C PRO A 194 -9.26 2.11 8.37
N PRO A 195 -9.68 2.56 7.18
CA PRO A 195 -10.04 1.64 6.10
C PRO A 195 -8.86 0.81 5.55
N LEU A 196 -7.64 1.35 5.58
CA LEU A 196 -6.44 0.56 5.23
C LEU A 196 -6.16 -0.52 6.28
N VAL A 197 -6.36 -0.24 7.57
CA VAL A 197 -6.25 -1.25 8.63
C VAL A 197 -7.32 -2.33 8.45
N ALA A 198 -8.57 -1.97 8.16
CA ALA A 198 -9.62 -2.94 7.87
C ALA A 198 -9.29 -3.84 6.67
N LEU A 199 -8.61 -3.31 5.64
CA LEU A 199 -8.13 -4.14 4.52
C LEU A 199 -7.01 -5.11 4.91
N LEU A 200 -6.16 -4.78 5.89
CA LEU A 200 -5.18 -5.73 6.41
C LEU A 200 -5.85 -6.93 7.08
N GLU A 201 -6.97 -6.69 7.77
CA GLU A 201 -7.73 -7.72 8.48
C GLU A 201 -8.51 -8.60 7.49
N SER A 202 -9.40 -7.97 6.70
CA SER A 202 -10.43 -8.68 5.93
C SER A 202 -10.16 -8.79 4.43
N GLY A 203 -9.09 -8.16 3.93
CA GLY A 203 -8.78 -8.13 2.49
C GLY A 203 -8.26 -9.47 1.95
N GLY A 204 -8.36 -9.66 0.63
CA GLY A 204 -7.63 -10.74 -0.05
C GLY A 204 -6.11 -10.50 -0.05
N PRO A 205 -5.29 -11.47 -0.48
CA PRO A 205 -3.83 -11.36 -0.44
C PRO A 205 -3.28 -10.08 -1.09
N ARG A 206 -3.86 -9.69 -2.25
CA ARG A 206 -3.49 -8.46 -2.95
C ARG A 206 -3.87 -7.21 -2.14
N ALA A 207 -5.11 -7.14 -1.64
CA ALA A 207 -5.57 -6.03 -0.81
C ALA A 207 -4.70 -5.86 0.45
N LYS A 208 -4.34 -6.94 1.14
CA LYS A 208 -3.45 -6.91 2.30
C LYS A 208 -2.06 -6.37 1.95
N LYS A 209 -1.49 -6.82 0.82
CA LYS A 209 -0.20 -6.34 0.31
C LYS A 209 -0.22 -4.83 0.00
N ASP A 210 -1.23 -4.38 -0.74
CA ASP A 210 -1.37 -2.97 -1.12
C ASP A 210 -1.63 -2.10 0.12
N ALA A 211 -2.47 -2.56 1.05
CA ALA A 211 -2.75 -1.87 2.31
C ALA A 211 -1.51 -1.75 3.20
N ALA A 212 -0.74 -2.83 3.39
CA ALA A 212 0.50 -2.80 4.18
C ALA A 212 1.52 -1.82 3.59
N THR A 213 1.65 -1.82 2.27
CA THR A 213 2.57 -0.92 1.56
C THR A 213 2.13 0.54 1.67
N ALA A 214 0.83 0.82 1.49
CA ALA A 214 0.26 2.15 1.69
C ALA A 214 0.49 2.65 3.11
N LEU A 215 0.21 1.81 4.12
CA LEU A 215 0.43 2.12 5.53
C LEU A 215 1.90 2.40 5.80
N PHE A 216 2.82 1.55 5.34
CA PHE A 216 4.26 1.78 5.51
C PHE A 216 4.70 3.17 4.99
N CYS A 217 4.25 3.56 3.79
CA CYS A 217 4.54 4.88 3.23
C CYS A 217 3.92 6.02 4.05
N LEU A 218 2.66 5.89 4.47
CA LEU A 218 1.97 6.92 5.26
C LEU A 218 2.59 7.11 6.64
N LEU A 219 3.10 6.03 7.24
CA LEU A 219 3.74 6.03 8.55
C LEU A 219 5.10 6.72 8.57
N ALA A 220 5.66 7.15 7.44
CA ALA A 220 6.81 8.06 7.45
C ALA A 220 6.49 9.38 8.19
N SER A 221 5.21 9.79 8.25
CA SER A 221 4.75 10.92 9.06
C SER A 221 4.45 10.49 10.50
N ARG A 222 5.06 11.16 11.48
CA ARG A 222 4.81 10.90 12.92
C ARG A 222 3.34 11.06 13.30
N GLU A 223 2.63 12.00 12.69
CA GLU A 223 1.20 12.24 12.94
C GLU A 223 0.34 11.04 12.49
N ASN A 224 0.76 10.38 11.41
CA ASN A 224 0.08 9.19 10.91
C ASN A 224 0.37 7.95 11.76
N LYS A 225 1.53 7.87 12.42
CA LYS A 225 1.83 6.79 13.38
C LYS A 225 0.82 6.78 14.52
N ALA A 226 0.57 7.95 15.13
CA ALA A 226 -0.43 8.07 16.20
C ALA A 226 -1.83 7.63 15.72
N ARG A 227 -2.27 8.11 14.55
CA ARG A 227 -3.55 7.70 13.95
C ARG A 227 -3.65 6.20 13.68
N ALA A 228 -2.55 5.57 13.27
CA ALA A 228 -2.55 4.13 13.01
C ALA A 228 -2.69 3.32 14.29
N VAL A 229 -2.05 3.76 15.38
CA VAL A 229 -2.24 3.15 16.71
C VAL A 229 -3.69 3.32 17.17
N GLU A 230 -4.25 4.53 17.06
CA GLU A 230 -5.66 4.81 17.39
C GLU A 230 -6.64 3.97 16.55
N ALA A 231 -6.26 3.66 15.30
CA ALA A 231 -7.04 2.81 14.40
C ALA A 231 -6.87 1.30 14.65
N GLY A 232 -6.11 0.88 15.67
CA GLY A 232 -5.95 -0.52 16.03
C GLY A 232 -5.02 -1.32 15.12
N ILE A 233 -4.07 -0.69 14.43
CA ILE A 233 -3.20 -1.36 13.43
C ILE A 233 -2.36 -2.52 14.01
N VAL A 234 -2.06 -2.51 15.31
CA VAL A 234 -1.07 -3.42 15.92
C VAL A 234 -1.52 -4.88 15.85
N ARG A 235 -2.75 -5.18 16.27
CA ARG A 235 -3.25 -6.56 16.31
C ARG A 235 -3.23 -7.24 14.94
N PRO A 236 -3.75 -6.62 13.85
CA PRO A 236 -3.69 -7.21 12.51
C PRO A 236 -2.26 -7.48 12.02
N LEU A 237 -1.30 -6.62 12.39
CA LEU A 237 0.10 -6.84 12.02
C LEU A 237 0.70 -8.04 12.75
N LEU A 238 0.41 -8.18 14.04
CA LEU A 238 0.87 -9.34 14.83
C LEU A 238 0.26 -10.64 14.32
N ASP A 239 -1.04 -10.65 13.99
CA ASP A 239 -1.70 -11.82 13.41
C ASP A 239 -1.06 -12.21 12.05
N LEU A 240 -0.71 -11.25 11.20
CA LEU A 240 0.01 -11.51 9.93
C LEU A 240 1.46 -11.97 10.14
N MET A 241 2.13 -11.55 11.21
CA MET A 241 3.49 -12.00 11.54
C MET A 241 3.50 -13.42 12.10
N ALA A 242 2.44 -13.81 12.83
CA ALA A 242 2.27 -15.13 13.41
C ALA A 242 1.74 -16.19 12.41
N ASP A 243 1.43 -15.79 11.18
CA ASP A 243 0.98 -16.67 10.10
C ASP A 243 2.06 -16.74 8.99
N PRO A 244 2.95 -17.77 9.01
CA PRO A 244 3.98 -17.97 7.99
C PRO A 244 3.42 -18.15 6.57
N ASP A 245 2.21 -18.68 6.44
CA ASP A 245 1.56 -18.97 5.16
C ASP A 245 0.89 -17.72 4.56
N SER A 246 0.80 -16.63 5.32
CA SER A 246 0.20 -15.37 4.87
C SER A 246 0.94 -14.71 3.69
N GLY A 247 2.23 -15.01 3.51
CA GLY A 247 3.12 -14.29 2.60
C GLY A 247 3.34 -12.81 2.98
N MET A 248 2.92 -12.42 4.19
CA MET A 248 2.88 -11.02 4.66
C MET A 248 3.80 -10.75 5.85
N VAL A 249 4.43 -11.78 6.42
CA VAL A 249 5.31 -11.71 7.60
C VAL A 249 6.31 -10.55 7.53
N ASP A 250 7.07 -10.44 6.43
CA ASP A 250 8.06 -9.38 6.27
C ASP A 250 7.41 -7.99 6.28
N LYS A 251 6.37 -7.80 5.45
CA LYS A 251 5.70 -6.50 5.31
C LYS A 251 5.06 -6.07 6.63
N ALA A 252 4.42 -7.01 7.33
CA ALA A 252 3.82 -6.75 8.62
C ALA A 252 4.89 -6.34 9.66
N ALA A 253 6.03 -7.02 9.71
CA ALA A 253 7.15 -6.67 10.59
C ALA A 253 7.73 -5.27 10.29
N TYR A 254 7.85 -4.88 9.02
CA TYR A 254 8.30 -3.53 8.67
C TYR A 254 7.30 -2.44 9.07
N VAL A 255 6.00 -2.68 8.89
CA VAL A 255 4.96 -1.75 9.33
C VAL A 255 4.92 -1.66 10.86
N LEU A 256 4.99 -2.80 11.57
CA LEU A 256 5.03 -2.83 13.03
C LEU A 256 6.24 -2.07 13.56
N ASN A 257 7.42 -2.25 12.96
CA ASN A 257 8.60 -1.48 13.33
C ASN A 257 8.34 0.03 13.22
N ALA A 258 7.69 0.50 12.15
CA ALA A 258 7.37 1.91 12.00
C ALA A 258 6.38 2.42 13.06
N VAL A 259 5.45 1.56 13.49
CA VAL A 259 4.47 1.86 14.56
C VAL A 259 5.17 1.98 15.92
N VAL A 260 6.08 1.09 16.28
CA VAL A 260 6.76 1.10 17.59
C VAL A 260 7.79 2.25 17.75
N GLU A 261 8.04 3.05 16.71
CA GLU A 261 8.84 4.27 16.83
C GLU A 261 8.19 5.32 17.75
N VAL A 262 6.86 5.33 17.86
CA VAL A 262 6.12 6.18 18.81
C VAL A 262 5.79 5.44 20.11
N ALA A 263 5.63 6.17 21.22
CA ALA A 263 5.47 5.56 22.55
C ALA A 263 4.16 4.78 22.68
N GLU A 264 3.10 5.34 22.10
CA GLU A 264 1.77 4.75 22.02
C GLU A 264 1.81 3.42 21.25
N GLY A 265 2.58 3.36 20.17
CA GLY A 265 2.78 2.15 19.38
C GLY A 265 3.56 1.08 20.13
N ARG A 266 4.55 1.45 20.95
CA ARG A 266 5.24 0.51 21.85
C ARG A 266 4.30 -0.07 22.89
N ALA A 267 3.49 0.77 23.53
CA ALA A 267 2.52 0.32 24.53
C ALA A 267 1.52 -0.65 23.90
N ALA A 268 0.90 -0.27 22.77
CA ALA A 268 -0.04 -1.12 22.05
C ALA A 268 0.60 -2.46 21.61
N ALA A 269 1.85 -2.46 21.11
CA ALA A 269 2.55 -3.70 20.75
C ALA A 269 2.75 -4.65 21.94
N VAL A 270 2.96 -4.12 23.15
CA VAL A 270 3.10 -4.94 24.36
C VAL A 270 1.73 -5.40 24.87
N GLU A 271 0.73 -4.53 24.87
CA GLU A 271 -0.64 -4.82 25.29
C GLU A 271 -1.29 -5.91 24.42
N GLU A 272 -1.04 -5.88 23.10
CA GLU A 272 -1.51 -6.88 22.13
C GLU A 272 -0.66 -8.16 22.10
N ASN A 273 0.20 -8.37 23.10
CA ASN A 273 1.06 -9.55 23.24
C ASN A 273 2.03 -9.75 22.06
N GLY A 274 2.63 -8.67 21.56
CA GLY A 274 3.58 -8.71 20.45
C GLY A 274 5.01 -9.12 20.80
N ILE A 275 5.38 -9.14 22.09
CA ILE A 275 6.72 -9.56 22.52
C ILE A 275 7.01 -11.03 22.12
N PRO A 276 6.16 -12.02 22.44
CA PRO A 276 6.36 -13.40 22.00
C PRO A 276 6.55 -13.53 20.49
N VAL A 277 5.68 -12.91 19.69
CA VAL A 277 5.76 -12.93 18.22
C VAL A 277 7.10 -12.39 17.70
N LEU A 278 7.60 -11.31 18.30
CA LEU A 278 8.89 -10.74 17.94
C LEU A 278 10.07 -11.62 18.38
N VAL A 279 9.98 -12.29 19.54
CA VAL A 279 11.03 -13.19 20.03
C VAL A 279 11.10 -14.46 19.18
N GLU A 280 9.96 -15.05 18.86
CA GLU A 280 9.85 -16.17 17.93
C GLU A 280 10.43 -15.82 16.55
N MET A 281 10.15 -14.61 16.04
CA MET A 281 10.76 -14.14 14.80
C MET A 281 12.29 -14.00 14.87
N VAL A 282 12.87 -13.67 16.03
CA VAL A 282 14.33 -13.67 16.24
C VAL A 282 14.89 -15.10 16.23
N GLU A 283 14.13 -16.07 16.73
CA GLU A 283 14.51 -17.47 16.84
C GLU A 283 14.47 -18.19 15.49
N GLU A 284 13.34 -18.10 14.80
CA GLU A 284 13.03 -18.95 13.64
C GLU A 284 13.04 -18.19 12.31
N GLY A 285 13.05 -16.85 12.34
CA GLY A 285 12.91 -16.04 11.14
C GLY A 285 14.10 -16.11 10.16
N THR A 286 13.89 -15.62 8.95
CA THR A 286 14.97 -15.35 7.97
C THR A 286 15.94 -14.28 8.51
N PRO A 287 17.16 -14.15 7.96
CA PRO A 287 18.10 -13.10 8.42
C PRO A 287 17.51 -11.69 8.41
N GLN A 288 16.66 -11.37 7.43
CA GLN A 288 15.95 -10.10 7.33
C GLN A 288 14.88 -9.96 8.42
N GLN A 289 14.10 -11.01 8.68
CA GLN A 289 13.09 -11.06 9.74
C GLN A 289 13.71 -10.91 11.14
N LYS A 290 14.83 -11.59 11.39
CA LYS A 290 15.58 -11.45 12.65
C LYS A 290 16.04 -10.01 12.85
N GLU A 291 16.60 -9.37 11.81
CA GLU A 291 17.06 -7.99 11.92
C GLU A 291 15.92 -7.01 12.26
N ILE A 292 14.78 -7.13 11.58
CA ILE A 292 13.63 -6.24 11.82
C ILE A 292 12.99 -6.49 13.20
N ALA A 293 12.94 -7.74 13.65
CA ALA A 293 12.45 -8.11 14.97
C ALA A 293 13.35 -7.54 16.08
N VAL A 294 14.67 -7.70 15.97
CA VAL A 294 15.63 -7.11 16.92
C VAL A 294 15.50 -5.59 16.95
N ARG A 295 15.32 -4.93 15.79
CA ARG A 295 15.12 -3.48 15.72
C ARG A 295 13.84 -3.05 16.44
N SER A 296 12.75 -3.79 16.28
CA SER A 296 11.48 -3.52 16.96
C SER A 296 11.61 -3.72 18.48
N LEU A 297 12.23 -4.81 18.92
CA LEU A 297 12.48 -5.10 20.33
C LEU A 297 13.39 -4.07 21.00
N LEU A 298 14.43 -3.60 20.29
CA LEU A 298 15.28 -2.49 20.74
C LEU A 298 14.46 -1.24 21.02
N GLN A 299 13.60 -0.88 20.07
CA GLN A 299 12.76 0.31 20.19
C GLN A 299 11.79 0.18 21.36
N ILE A 300 11.12 -0.98 21.52
CA ILE A 300 10.25 -1.29 22.65
C ILE A 300 11.02 -1.15 23.98
N CYS A 301 12.21 -1.74 24.08
CA CYS A 301 12.98 -1.78 25.32
C CYS A 301 13.64 -0.45 25.71
N LYS A 302 13.89 0.45 24.73
CA LYS A 302 14.75 1.64 24.90
C LYS A 302 14.37 2.47 26.13
N GLU A 303 13.08 2.69 26.35
CA GLU A 303 12.57 3.63 27.35
C GLU A 303 11.85 2.95 28.54
N SER A 304 11.66 1.62 28.52
CA SER A 304 10.88 0.92 29.55
C SER A 304 11.66 -0.24 30.19
N PRO A 305 12.03 -0.14 31.48
CA PRO A 305 12.64 -1.27 32.19
C PRO A 305 11.66 -2.43 32.41
N ILE A 306 10.35 -2.17 32.36
CA ILE A 306 9.32 -3.21 32.43
C ILE A 306 9.38 -4.06 31.14
N TYR A 307 9.41 -3.42 29.98
CA TYR A 307 9.46 -4.13 28.70
C TYR A 307 10.77 -4.92 28.53
N ARG A 308 11.90 -4.37 29.01
CA ARG A 308 13.17 -5.12 29.07
C ARG A 308 13.03 -6.45 29.83
N LYS A 309 12.37 -6.43 30.98
CA LYS A 309 12.14 -7.64 31.76
C LYS A 309 11.22 -8.63 31.05
N MET A 310 10.17 -8.14 30.39
CA MET A 310 9.26 -8.99 29.62
C MET A 310 10.01 -9.69 28.48
N VAL A 311 10.80 -8.95 27.69
CA VAL A 311 11.61 -9.53 26.61
C VAL A 311 12.66 -10.52 27.13
N ALA A 312 13.29 -10.25 28.28
CA ALA A 312 14.22 -11.19 28.90
C ALA A 312 13.53 -12.45 29.44
N HIS A 313 12.34 -12.32 30.01
CA HIS A 313 11.53 -13.43 30.53
C HIS A 313 11.00 -14.31 29.41
N GLU A 314 10.69 -13.74 28.25
CA GLU A 314 10.30 -14.46 27.04
C GLU A 314 11.43 -15.28 26.42
N GLY A 315 12.64 -15.23 26.99
CA GLY A 315 13.74 -16.09 26.54
C GLY A 315 14.51 -15.54 25.34
N ALA A 316 14.42 -14.25 25.02
CA ALA A 316 15.13 -13.68 23.86
C ALA A 316 16.67 -13.77 23.94
N VAL A 317 17.26 -13.89 25.14
CA VAL A 317 18.71 -13.73 25.36
C VAL A 317 19.58 -14.76 24.64
N PRO A 318 19.34 -16.09 24.72
CA PRO A 318 20.15 -17.07 24.00
C PRO A 318 20.13 -16.85 22.49
N SER A 319 18.95 -16.56 21.95
CA SER A 319 18.70 -16.33 20.52
C SER A 319 19.43 -15.07 20.02
N LEU A 320 19.44 -14.00 20.82
CA LEU A 320 20.22 -12.80 20.56
C LEU A 320 21.73 -13.04 20.61
N VAL A 321 22.21 -13.83 21.59
CA VAL A 321 23.63 -14.18 21.69
C VAL A 321 24.06 -15.00 20.47
N ALA A 322 23.29 -15.99 20.07
CA ALA A 322 23.57 -16.77 18.86
C ALA A 322 23.60 -15.88 17.61
N LEU A 323 22.66 -14.95 17.48
CA LEU A 323 22.63 -13.99 16.37
C LEU A 323 23.86 -13.07 16.36
N SER A 324 24.35 -12.61 17.52
CA SER A 324 25.56 -11.77 17.60
C SER A 324 26.84 -12.46 17.11
N GLN A 325 26.86 -13.79 17.11
CA GLN A 325 28.01 -14.59 16.69
C GLN A 325 27.97 -14.94 15.19
N SER A 326 26.78 -15.02 14.60
CA SER A 326 26.58 -15.53 13.23
C SER A 326 26.12 -14.47 12.21
N ALA A 327 25.69 -13.30 12.66
CA ALA A 327 25.06 -12.31 11.78
C ALA A 327 26.04 -11.35 11.09
N THR A 328 25.51 -10.62 10.09
CA THR A 328 26.21 -9.49 9.46
C THR A 328 26.57 -8.42 10.50
N LYS A 329 27.53 -7.54 10.18
CA LYS A 329 28.00 -6.49 11.10
C LYS A 329 26.86 -5.64 11.68
N LYS A 330 25.88 -5.24 10.85
CA LYS A 330 24.73 -4.40 11.27
C LYS A 330 23.79 -5.14 12.23
N SER A 331 23.46 -6.40 11.94
CA SER A 331 22.60 -7.22 12.79
C SER A 331 23.27 -7.60 14.10
N LYS A 332 24.59 -7.82 14.07
CA LYS A 332 25.41 -8.06 15.26
C LYS A 332 25.38 -6.86 16.21
N GLU A 333 25.69 -5.66 15.73
CA GLU A 333 25.70 -4.43 16.54
C GLU A 333 24.35 -4.19 17.23
N LYS A 334 23.24 -4.42 16.52
CA LYS A 334 21.88 -4.31 17.08
C LYS A 334 21.58 -5.38 18.13
N ALA A 335 21.96 -6.63 17.88
CA ALA A 335 21.77 -7.72 18.84
C ALA A 335 22.55 -7.47 20.14
N GLU A 336 23.81 -7.04 20.03
CA GLU A 336 24.65 -6.67 21.17
C GLU A 336 24.06 -5.49 21.95
N ALA A 337 23.58 -4.45 21.26
CA ALA A 337 22.91 -3.32 21.91
C ALA A 337 21.66 -3.76 22.69
N LEU A 338 20.88 -4.71 22.16
CA LEU A 338 19.69 -5.21 22.86
C LEU A 338 20.10 -6.03 24.08
N ILE A 339 21.08 -6.92 23.95
CA ILE A 339 21.60 -7.71 25.07
C ILE A 339 22.08 -6.80 26.20
N GLU A 340 22.86 -5.76 25.89
CA GLU A 340 23.33 -4.80 26.89
C GLU A 340 22.18 -4.05 27.56
N LEU A 341 21.17 -3.65 26.78
CA LEU A 341 19.98 -3.00 27.31
C LEU A 341 19.21 -3.91 28.28
N LEU A 342 19.08 -5.20 27.97
CA LEU A 342 18.41 -6.20 28.82
C LEU A 342 19.19 -6.50 30.11
N ARG A 343 20.53 -6.34 30.09
CA ARG A 343 21.41 -6.51 31.26
C ARG A 343 21.40 -5.32 32.23
N GLN A 344 21.00 -4.14 31.79
CA GLN A 344 21.06 -2.93 32.63
C GLN A 344 20.15 -3.06 33.87
N PRO A 345 20.70 -2.90 35.09
CA PRO A 345 19.90 -2.91 36.32
C PRO A 345 18.99 -1.68 36.40
N LYS A 346 17.89 -1.79 37.16
CA LYS A 346 16.92 -0.72 37.44
C LYS A 346 17.67 0.59 37.73
N ARG A 347 17.57 1.60 36.87
CA ARG A 347 17.82 2.98 37.32
C ARG A 347 16.68 3.34 38.28
N THR A 348 16.94 3.22 39.57
CA THR A 348 16.05 3.73 40.61
C THR A 348 15.93 5.24 40.42
N ALA A 349 14.72 5.70 40.14
CA ALA A 349 14.40 7.12 40.16
C ALA A 349 14.63 7.62 41.60
N GLY A 350 15.72 8.35 41.80
CA GLY A 350 16.08 8.87 43.12
C GLY A 350 17.52 9.33 43.17
N ASP A 351 17.86 10.38 42.41
CA ASP A 351 18.76 11.41 42.96
C ASP A 351 18.74 12.69 42.10
N SER A 352 17.82 13.60 42.40
CA SER A 352 17.97 15.04 42.11
C SER A 352 17.11 15.85 43.09
N ARG A 353 17.35 15.64 44.39
CA ARG A 353 17.13 16.67 45.41
C ARG A 353 18.43 16.83 46.17
N ARG A 354 19.29 17.72 45.68
CA ARG A 354 20.18 18.56 46.47
C ARG A 354 20.29 19.90 45.79
#